data_AF-A0A3C1L3Z9-F1
#
_entry.id   AF-A0A3C1L3Z9-F1
#
_cell.length_a   1.000
_cell.length_b   1.000
_cell.length_c   1.000
_cell.angle_alpha   90.00
_cell.angle_beta   90.00
_cell.angle_gamma   90.00
#
_symmetry.space_group_name_H-M   'P 1'
#
loop_
_entity.id
_entity.type
_entity.pdbx_description
1 polymer ?
#
loop_
_entity_poly.entity_id
_entity_poly.type
_entity_poly.pdbx_seq_one_letter_code
_entity_poly.pdbx_strand_id
1 'polypeptide(L)'
;MVAAMSQPSFDLELDDAGVLTYSVGELADAVNGALRRSFTDGVWVRGEIQGWSVRGPHAYFRLVEDTAEGKAAINVQFFAPAQARLKPLLLKNRLRLADGLKVRIFGHLDFFAPSGQLGLKMSGIDPRFTLGELSLQRDDVVRRLVASGLYDRNRGRRVPPAPLRVGVVTSVASAAWADFV
;
A
#
# COMPACT_ATOMS: atom_id res chain seq x y z
N MET A 1 5.53 48.98 -13.46
CA MET A 1 4.62 47.87 -13.83
C MET A 1 4.62 46.89 -12.66
N VAL A 2 3.72 47.09 -11.70
CA VAL A 2 3.62 46.25 -10.49
C VAL A 2 2.46 45.30 -10.72
N ALA A 3 2.75 44.00 -10.74
CA ALA A 3 1.77 42.94 -10.89
C ALA A 3 0.83 42.93 -9.68
N ALA A 4 -0.47 43.10 -9.93
CA ALA A 4 -1.51 42.89 -8.94
C ALA A 4 -1.52 41.41 -8.53
N MET A 5 -1.03 41.12 -7.33
CA MET A 5 -1.28 39.82 -6.69
C MET A 5 -2.75 39.81 -6.30
N SER A 6 -3.57 39.13 -7.10
CA SER A 6 -4.94 38.79 -6.74
C SER A 6 -4.90 37.81 -5.57
N GLN A 7 -5.00 38.34 -4.35
CA GLN A 7 -5.31 37.51 -3.19
C GLN A 7 -6.76 37.05 -3.34
N PRO A 8 -7.06 35.74 -3.25
CA PRO A 8 -8.44 35.31 -3.11
C PRO A 8 -8.98 35.86 -1.79
N SER A 9 -10.01 36.70 -1.87
CA SER A 9 -10.84 37.11 -0.73
C SER A 9 -11.59 35.88 -0.25
N PHE A 10 -11.21 35.37 0.91
CA PHE A 10 -11.98 34.34 1.60
C PHE A 10 -12.98 35.06 2.51
N ASP A 11 -14.24 35.14 2.08
CA ASP A 11 -15.33 35.73 2.86
C ASP A 11 -15.76 34.72 3.93
N LEU A 12 -15.01 34.66 5.02
CA LEU A 12 -15.33 33.81 6.17
C LEU A 12 -16.36 34.51 7.07
N GLU A 13 -17.53 33.90 7.23
CA GLU A 13 -18.54 34.36 8.18
C GLU A 13 -18.21 33.88 9.60
N LEU A 14 -18.37 34.78 10.57
CA LEU A 14 -18.24 34.46 11.99
C LEU A 14 -19.60 33.99 12.51
N ASP A 15 -19.62 32.89 13.27
CA ASP A 15 -20.82 32.44 13.98
C ASP A 15 -21.09 33.27 15.25
N ASP A 16 -22.23 33.02 15.90
CA ASP A 16 -22.68 33.70 17.11
C ASP A 16 -21.70 33.58 18.31
N ALA A 17 -20.68 32.72 18.21
CA ALA A 17 -19.65 32.51 19.22
C ALA A 17 -18.26 33.03 18.81
N GLY A 18 -18.14 33.70 17.65
CA GLY A 18 -16.86 34.19 17.12
C GLY A 18 -15.97 33.09 16.55
N VAL A 19 -16.53 31.91 16.27
CA VAL A 19 -15.85 30.81 15.58
C VAL A 19 -16.11 30.93 14.08
N LEU A 20 -15.07 30.69 13.29
CA LEU A 20 -15.17 30.75 11.83
C LEU A 20 -16.05 29.61 11.32
N THR A 21 -17.07 29.94 10.52
CA THR A 21 -17.85 28.96 9.79
C THR A 21 -17.19 28.67 8.46
N TYR A 22 -16.94 27.39 8.17
CA TYR A 22 -16.41 26.92 6.89
C TYR A 22 -17.51 26.24 6.08
N SER A 23 -17.59 26.53 4.79
CA SER A 23 -18.23 25.62 3.83
C SER A 23 -17.43 24.33 3.71
N VAL A 24 -18.05 23.27 3.19
CA VAL A 24 -17.40 21.95 3.02
C VAL A 24 -16.14 22.06 2.15
N GLY A 25 -16.16 22.88 1.10
CA GLY A 25 -15.01 23.11 0.24
C GLY A 25 -13.87 23.83 0.96
N GLU A 26 -14.19 24.90 1.68
CA GLU A 26 -13.20 25.68 2.45
C GLU A 26 -12.56 24.86 3.56
N LEU A 27 -13.35 24.01 4.25
CA LEU A 27 -12.81 23.10 5.25
C LEU A 27 -11.83 22.11 4.63
N ALA A 28 -12.17 21.54 3.47
CA ALA A 28 -11.29 20.61 2.77
C ALA A 28 -9.97 21.28 2.34
N ASP A 29 -10.03 22.53 1.86
CA ASP A 29 -8.86 23.31 1.49
C ASP A 29 -8.02 23.70 2.72
N ALA A 30 -8.66 24.07 3.83
CA ALA A 30 -7.99 24.37 5.10
C ALA A 30 -7.25 23.12 5.64
N VAL A 31 -7.89 21.95 5.61
CA VAL A 31 -7.29 20.66 5.99
C VAL A 31 -6.09 20.35 5.09
N ASN A 32 -6.25 20.44 3.77
CA ASN A 32 -5.14 20.21 2.83
C ASN A 32 -4.00 21.21 3.04
N GLY A 33 -4.30 22.47 3.33
CA GLY A 33 -3.31 23.49 3.67
C GLY A 33 -2.54 23.14 4.93
N ALA A 34 -3.22 22.67 5.99
CA ALA A 34 -2.59 22.21 7.22
C ALA A 34 -1.70 20.99 6.97
N LEU A 35 -2.18 19.99 6.22
CA LEU A 35 -1.41 18.81 5.86
C LEU A 35 -0.12 19.17 5.10
N ARG A 36 -0.22 20.08 4.12
CA ARG A 36 0.94 20.53 3.34
C ARG A 36 1.98 21.28 4.17
N ARG A 37 1.54 22.04 5.19
CA ARG A 37 2.46 22.73 6.12
C ARG A 37 3.14 21.76 7.08
N SER A 38 2.41 20.78 7.60
CA SER A 38 2.98 19.83 8.57
C SER A 38 3.81 18.72 7.91
N PHE A 39 3.51 18.37 6.66
CA PHE A 39 4.13 17.26 5.92
C PHE A 39 4.65 17.72 4.55
N THR A 40 5.37 18.84 4.52
CA THR A 40 5.81 19.51 3.28
C THR A 40 6.64 18.60 2.40
N ASP A 41 7.61 17.88 2.97
CA ASP A 41 8.50 16.98 2.24
C ASP A 41 7.88 15.61 1.98
N GLY A 42 6.61 15.39 2.34
CA GLY A 42 5.99 14.07 2.35
C GLY A 42 6.41 13.20 3.54
N VAL A 43 5.91 11.98 3.57
CA VAL A 43 6.07 11.06 4.70
C VAL A 43 6.39 9.64 4.24
N TRP A 44 7.19 8.95 5.07
CA TRP A 44 7.36 7.52 4.99
C TRP A 44 6.36 6.82 5.90
N VAL A 45 5.58 5.89 5.34
CA VAL A 45 4.58 5.12 6.07
C VAL A 45 4.85 3.64 5.82
N ARG A 46 4.82 2.84 6.88
CA ARG A 46 4.91 1.38 6.80
C ARG A 46 3.56 0.74 7.06
N GLY A 47 3.34 -0.43 6.48
CA GLY A 47 2.12 -1.20 6.71
C GLY A 47 2.03 -2.38 5.74
N GLU A 48 0.97 -3.16 5.88
CA GLU A 48 0.64 -4.26 4.97
C GLU A 48 -0.35 -3.79 3.90
N ILE A 49 -0.11 -4.18 2.64
CA ILE A 49 -1.02 -3.90 1.54
C ILE A 49 -2.28 -4.76 1.69
N GLN A 50 -3.44 -4.12 1.59
CA GLN A 50 -4.74 -4.78 1.57
C GLN A 50 -5.66 -4.18 0.51
N GLY A 51 -6.40 -5.03 -0.21
CA GLY A 51 -7.41 -4.60 -1.18
C GLY A 51 -6.81 -4.01 -2.45
N TRP A 52 -5.70 -4.58 -2.94
CA TRP A 52 -5.04 -4.14 -4.16
C TRP A 52 -5.98 -4.18 -5.37
N SER A 53 -6.26 -3.02 -5.94
CA SER A 53 -7.13 -2.85 -7.10
C SER A 53 -6.46 -1.99 -8.16
N VAL A 54 -6.46 -2.47 -9.40
CA VAL A 54 -5.99 -1.73 -10.57
C VAL A 54 -7.21 -1.20 -11.33
N ARG A 55 -7.23 0.10 -11.62
CA ARG A 55 -8.25 0.77 -12.44
C ARG A 55 -7.56 1.57 -13.53
N GLY A 56 -7.62 1.08 -14.75
CA GLY A 56 -6.85 1.65 -15.86
C GLY A 56 -5.34 1.63 -15.54
N PRO A 57 -4.63 2.76 -15.65
CA PRO A 57 -3.19 2.84 -15.36
C PRO A 57 -2.88 3.19 -13.90
N HIS A 58 -3.87 3.12 -12.99
CA HIS A 58 -3.73 3.49 -11.59
C HIS A 58 -3.98 2.29 -10.69
N ALA A 59 -3.34 2.28 -9.52
CA ALA A 59 -3.55 1.30 -8.48
C ALA A 59 -4.00 1.99 -7.21
N TYR A 60 -4.90 1.32 -6.50
CA TYR A 60 -5.49 1.77 -5.25
C TYR A 60 -5.45 0.61 -4.27
N PHE A 61 -5.07 0.90 -3.03
CA PHE A 61 -5.01 -0.10 -1.97
C PHE A 61 -5.07 0.61 -0.62
N ARG A 62 -5.14 -0.17 0.46
CA ARG A 62 -4.97 0.36 1.82
C ARG A 62 -3.66 -0.13 2.40
N LEU A 63 -3.01 0.72 3.16
CA LEU A 63 -2.02 0.25 4.13
C LEU A 63 -2.71 0.04 5.46
N VAL A 64 -2.51 -1.14 6.03
CA VAL A 64 -3.06 -1.51 7.33
C VAL A 64 -1.93 -1.88 8.29
N GLU A 65 -2.12 -1.58 9.58
CA GLU A 65 -1.24 -2.00 10.66
C GLU A 65 -2.11 -2.44 11.85
N ASP A 66 -1.80 -3.60 12.42
CA ASP A 66 -2.34 -4.02 13.70
C ASP A 66 -1.52 -3.34 14.81
N THR A 67 -2.16 -2.45 15.55
CA THR A 67 -1.57 -1.71 16.67
C THR A 67 -2.11 -2.24 18.00
N ALA A 68 -1.51 -1.83 19.13
CA ALA A 68 -2.00 -2.17 20.46
C ALA A 68 -3.44 -1.70 20.72
N GLU A 69 -3.87 -0.64 20.03
CA GLU A 69 -5.18 0.00 20.19
C GLU A 69 -6.21 -0.46 19.15
N GLY A 70 -5.81 -1.36 18.23
CA GLY A 70 -6.65 -1.89 17.17
C GLY A 70 -6.04 -1.71 15.77
N LYS A 71 -6.88 -1.69 14.74
CA LYS A 71 -6.43 -1.62 13.35
C LYS A 71 -6.35 -0.18 12.86
N ALA A 72 -5.16 0.25 12.45
CA ALA A 72 -4.97 1.50 11.73
C ALA A 72 -4.99 1.23 10.22
N ALA A 73 -5.60 2.14 9.44
CA ALA A 73 -5.66 2.02 7.99
C ALA A 73 -5.61 3.38 7.29
N ILE A 74 -4.96 3.45 6.14
CA ILE A 74 -4.97 4.62 5.26
C ILE A 74 -5.13 4.21 3.78
N ASN A 75 -5.93 4.97 3.04
CA ASN A 75 -6.11 4.77 1.61
C ASN A 75 -4.89 5.29 0.85
N VAL A 76 -4.38 4.49 -0.09
CA VAL A 76 -3.22 4.82 -0.90
C VAL A 76 -3.61 4.89 -2.37
N GLN A 77 -3.20 5.97 -3.04
CA GLN A 77 -3.33 6.14 -4.47
C GLN A 77 -1.94 6.02 -5.11
N PHE A 78 -1.80 5.12 -6.06
CA PHE A 78 -0.57 4.91 -6.81
C PHE A 78 -0.81 5.20 -8.29
N PHE A 79 -0.60 6.47 -8.67
CA PHE A 79 -0.90 6.96 -10.01
C PHE A 79 0.15 6.54 -11.05
N ALA A 80 -0.28 6.53 -12.32
CA ALA A 80 0.50 6.03 -13.45
C ALA A 80 1.92 6.64 -13.56
N PRO A 81 2.11 7.96 -13.37
CA PRO A 81 3.46 8.55 -13.46
C PRO A 81 4.40 8.02 -12.37
N ALA A 82 3.91 7.88 -11.14
CA ALA A 82 4.67 7.30 -10.04
C ALA A 82 4.95 5.81 -10.28
N GLN A 83 3.97 5.06 -10.79
CA GLN A 83 4.16 3.66 -11.17
C GLN A 83 5.26 3.48 -12.20
N ALA A 84 5.21 4.26 -13.29
CA ALA A 84 6.20 4.21 -14.35
C ALA A 84 7.61 4.51 -13.82
N ARG A 85 7.74 5.50 -12.93
CA ARG A 85 9.01 5.86 -12.30
C ARG A 85 9.56 4.76 -11.39
N LEU A 86 8.71 4.07 -10.64
CA LEU A 86 9.14 3.02 -9.69
C LEU A 86 9.29 1.64 -10.35
N LYS A 87 8.71 1.41 -11.53
CA LYS A 87 8.75 0.12 -12.23
C LYS A 87 10.17 -0.46 -12.37
N PRO A 88 11.21 0.29 -12.80
CA PRO A 88 12.56 -0.26 -12.91
C PRO A 88 13.13 -0.71 -11.55
N LEU A 89 12.86 0.04 -10.48
CA LEU A 89 13.30 -0.29 -9.13
C LEU A 89 12.60 -1.57 -8.62
N LEU A 90 11.30 -1.69 -8.84
CA LEU A 90 10.54 -2.88 -8.46
C LEU A 90 11.02 -4.12 -9.22
N LEU A 91 11.21 -4.02 -10.54
CA LEU A 91 11.72 -5.11 -11.38
C LEU A 91 13.13 -5.54 -10.97
N LYS A 92 14.04 -4.60 -10.74
CA LYS A 92 15.42 -4.88 -10.30
C LYS A 92 15.45 -5.68 -8.99
N ASN A 93 14.53 -5.41 -8.08
CA ASN A 93 14.42 -6.10 -6.79
C ASN A 93 13.44 -7.28 -6.80
N ARG A 94 12.88 -7.64 -7.97
CA ARG A 94 11.85 -8.70 -8.14
C ARG A 94 10.65 -8.51 -7.20
N LEU A 95 10.31 -7.27 -6.88
CA LEU A 95 9.20 -6.92 -6.01
C LEU A 95 7.92 -6.78 -6.82
N ARG A 96 6.91 -7.57 -6.45
CA ARG A 96 5.54 -7.45 -6.95
C ARG A 96 4.65 -6.99 -5.81
N LEU A 97 4.08 -5.78 -5.93
CA LEU A 97 3.13 -5.26 -4.97
C LEU A 97 1.81 -6.04 -5.11
N ALA A 98 1.33 -6.58 -3.99
CA ALA A 98 0.12 -7.37 -3.88
C ALA A 98 -0.33 -7.40 -2.40
N ASP A 99 -1.55 -7.89 -2.17
CA ASP A 99 -2.09 -8.07 -0.82
C ASP A 99 -1.20 -8.97 0.05
N GLY A 100 -1.11 -8.64 1.34
CA GLY A 100 -0.28 -9.34 2.32
C GLY A 100 1.19 -8.89 2.35
N LEU A 101 1.61 -8.06 1.39
CA LEU A 101 2.99 -7.56 1.37
C LEU A 101 3.15 -6.40 2.34
N LYS A 102 4.07 -6.55 3.30
CA LYS A 102 4.53 -5.45 4.15
C LYS A 102 5.49 -4.56 3.39
N VAL A 103 5.19 -3.27 3.36
CA VAL A 103 5.94 -2.27 2.60
C VAL A 103 6.20 -1.04 3.46
N ARG A 104 7.23 -0.29 3.07
CA ARG A 104 7.45 1.07 3.54
C ARG A 104 7.44 1.99 2.31
N ILE A 105 6.42 2.83 2.21
CA ILE A 105 6.19 3.69 1.05
C ILE A 105 6.36 5.15 1.43
N PHE A 106 6.74 5.95 0.44
CA PHE A 106 6.84 7.39 0.55
C PHE A 106 5.74 8.04 -0.27
N GLY A 107 5.13 9.10 0.27
CA GLY A 107 4.06 9.80 -0.41
C GLY A 107 3.68 11.11 0.26
N HIS A 108 2.67 11.77 -0.30
CA HIS A 108 2.12 13.01 0.23
C HIS A 108 0.67 12.80 0.67
N LEU A 109 0.32 13.35 1.82
CA LEU A 109 -1.05 13.31 2.33
C LEU A 109 -1.95 14.24 1.52
N ASP A 110 -3.18 13.81 1.33
CA ASP A 110 -4.21 14.54 0.58
C ASP A 110 -5.58 14.22 1.18
N PHE A 111 -6.40 15.25 1.39
CA PHE A 111 -7.79 15.10 1.76
C PHE A 111 -8.66 15.26 0.51
N PHE A 112 -9.32 14.18 0.10
CA PHE A 112 -10.13 14.15 -1.11
C PHE A 112 -11.54 14.66 -0.81
N ALA A 113 -11.80 15.94 -1.09
CA ALA A 113 -13.05 16.62 -0.77
C ALA A 113 -14.33 15.86 -1.22
N PRO A 114 -14.41 15.27 -2.43
CA PRO A 114 -15.64 14.60 -2.88
C PRO A 114 -16.05 13.38 -2.04
N SER A 115 -15.11 12.68 -1.39
CA SER A 115 -15.43 11.56 -0.50
C SER A 115 -15.19 11.86 0.98
N GLY A 116 -14.61 13.02 1.31
CA GLY A 116 -14.22 13.38 2.68
C GLY A 116 -13.18 12.45 3.29
N GLN A 117 -12.33 11.81 2.47
CA GLN A 117 -11.35 10.83 2.95
C GLN A 117 -9.92 11.34 2.88
N LEU A 118 -9.16 11.06 3.93
CA LEU A 118 -7.70 11.19 3.93
C LEU A 118 -7.06 10.05 3.13
N GLY A 119 -6.10 10.40 2.30
CA GLY A 119 -5.31 9.45 1.51
C GLY A 119 -3.83 9.82 1.45
N LEU A 120 -3.05 8.88 0.94
CA LEU A 120 -1.64 9.02 0.68
C LEU A 120 -1.37 8.79 -0.81
N LYS A 121 -0.86 9.83 -1.49
CA LYS A 121 -0.41 9.74 -2.88
C LYS A 121 1.01 9.17 -2.89
N MET A 122 1.12 7.87 -3.20
CA MET A 122 2.38 7.14 -3.20
C MET A 122 3.28 7.62 -4.35
N SER A 123 4.55 7.87 -4.02
CA SER A 123 5.56 8.35 -4.95
C SER A 123 6.91 7.63 -4.82
N GLY A 124 7.11 6.86 -3.74
CA GLY A 124 8.32 6.08 -3.48
C GLY A 124 8.06 4.80 -2.67
N ILE A 125 9.06 3.91 -2.64
CA ILE A 125 9.07 2.68 -1.85
C ILE A 125 10.49 2.37 -1.41
N ASP A 126 10.66 1.84 -0.19
CA ASP A 126 11.92 1.31 0.31
C ASP A 126 11.99 -0.20 0.03
N PRO A 127 12.74 -0.65 -1.00
CA PRO A 127 12.82 -2.07 -1.31
C PRO A 127 13.59 -2.86 -0.25
N ARG A 128 14.49 -2.22 0.51
CA ARG A 128 15.30 -2.91 1.53
C ARG A 128 14.41 -3.34 2.69
N PHE A 129 13.53 -2.44 3.14
CA PHE A 129 12.53 -2.75 4.15
C PHE A 129 11.65 -3.94 3.72
N THR A 130 11.06 -3.85 2.53
CA THR A 130 10.14 -4.88 2.01
C THR A 130 10.83 -6.24 1.87
N LEU A 131 12.05 -6.28 1.33
CA LEU A 131 12.82 -7.52 1.20
C LEU A 131 13.22 -8.10 2.58
N GLY A 132 13.56 -7.24 3.54
CA GLY A 132 13.84 -7.66 4.92
C GLY A 132 12.65 -8.34 5.57
N GLU A 133 11.46 -7.73 5.50
CA GLU A 133 10.23 -8.33 6.02
C GLU A 133 9.91 -9.67 5.34
N LEU A 134 10.09 -9.76 4.02
CA LEU A 134 9.87 -11.01 3.29
C LEU A 134 10.83 -12.12 3.75
N SER A 135 12.10 -11.78 4.00
CA SER A 135 13.08 -12.73 4.54
C SER A 135 12.69 -13.20 5.94
N LEU A 136 12.28 -12.29 6.83
CA LEU A 136 11.83 -12.63 8.18
C LEU A 136 10.60 -13.54 8.16
N GLN A 137 9.62 -13.24 7.31
CA GLN A 137 8.43 -14.08 7.12
C GLN A 137 8.79 -15.49 6.63
N ARG A 138 9.71 -15.59 5.65
CA ARG A 138 10.21 -16.89 5.16
C ARG A 138 10.87 -17.67 6.30
N ASP A 139 11.76 -17.04 7.05
CA ASP A 139 12.50 -17.72 8.12
C ASP A 139 11.57 -18.18 9.25
N ASP A 140 10.51 -17.42 9.54
CA ASP A 140 9.46 -17.85 10.47
C ASP A 140 8.69 -19.07 9.96
N VAL A 141 8.24 -19.05 8.70
CA VAL A 141 7.56 -20.20 8.08
C VAL A 141 8.45 -21.44 8.09
N VAL A 142 9.72 -21.30 7.72
CA VAL A 142 10.69 -22.40 7.75
C VAL A 142 10.87 -22.94 9.16
N ARG A 143 11.07 -22.07 10.16
CA ARG A 143 11.20 -22.48 11.56
C ARG A 143 9.98 -23.27 12.04
N ARG A 144 8.76 -22.82 11.73
CA ARG A 144 7.52 -23.55 12.09
C ARG A 144 7.44 -24.92 11.42
N LEU A 145 7.76 -25.01 10.13
CA LEU A 145 7.76 -26.29 9.39
C LEU A 145 8.80 -27.28 9.92
N VAL A 146 9.97 -26.79 10.33
CA VAL A 146 11.01 -27.62 10.96
C VAL A 146 10.55 -28.08 12.33
N ALA A 147 10.04 -27.18 13.17
CA ALA A 147 9.54 -27.50 14.51
C ALA A 147 8.40 -28.53 14.48
N SER A 148 7.54 -28.47 13.46
CA SER A 148 6.45 -29.44 13.26
C SER A 148 6.88 -30.72 12.53
N GLY A 149 8.17 -30.89 12.20
CA GLY A 149 8.71 -32.04 11.47
C GLY A 149 8.16 -32.19 10.04
N LEU A 150 7.60 -31.11 9.46
CA LEU A 150 6.99 -31.13 8.12
C LEU A 150 8.00 -30.77 7.03
N TYR A 151 9.06 -30.04 7.36
CA TYR A 151 10.00 -29.48 6.38
C TYR A 151 10.62 -30.55 5.45
N ASP A 152 11.16 -31.64 6.01
CA ASP A 152 11.78 -32.72 5.24
C ASP A 152 10.88 -33.96 5.09
N ARG A 153 9.62 -33.90 5.56
CA ARG A 153 8.73 -35.08 5.63
C ARG A 153 8.52 -35.75 4.27
N ASN A 154 8.50 -34.97 3.20
CA ASN A 154 8.36 -35.50 1.85
C ASN A 154 9.60 -36.28 1.37
N ARG A 155 10.81 -35.95 1.84
CA ARG A 155 12.04 -36.65 1.45
C ARG A 155 12.07 -38.11 1.92
N GLY A 156 11.38 -38.40 3.02
CA GLY A 156 11.23 -39.75 3.56
C GLY A 156 10.22 -40.63 2.80
N ARG A 157 9.43 -40.06 1.88
CA ARG A 157 8.47 -40.82 1.08
C ARG A 157 9.13 -41.33 -0.19
N ARG A 158 9.15 -42.66 -0.37
CA ARG A 158 9.54 -43.28 -1.64
C ARG A 158 8.54 -42.90 -2.72
N VAL A 159 9.03 -42.21 -3.75
CA VAL A 159 8.26 -41.93 -4.97
C VAL A 159 8.42 -43.13 -5.92
N PRO A 160 7.32 -43.71 -6.45
CA PRO A 160 7.43 -44.81 -7.40
C PRO A 160 8.13 -44.34 -8.68
N PRO A 161 8.90 -45.21 -9.38
CA PRO A 161 9.60 -44.84 -10.60
C PRO A 161 8.67 -44.31 -11.71
N ALA A 162 7.42 -44.76 -11.72
CA ALA A 162 6.38 -44.33 -12.64
C ALA A 162 5.11 -43.92 -11.88
N PRO A 163 4.96 -42.64 -11.49
CA PRO A 163 3.73 -42.17 -10.86
C PRO A 163 2.60 -42.10 -11.88
N LEU A 164 1.61 -42.99 -11.75
CA LEU A 164 0.46 -43.08 -12.66
C LEU A 164 -0.71 -42.16 -12.28
N ARG A 165 -0.66 -41.53 -11.10
CA ARG A 165 -1.69 -40.62 -10.58
C ARG A 165 -1.01 -39.44 -9.90
N VAL A 166 -1.32 -38.23 -10.35
CA VAL A 166 -0.78 -36.99 -9.78
C VAL A 166 -1.94 -36.14 -9.25
N GLY A 167 -1.85 -35.76 -7.99
CA GLY A 167 -2.74 -34.77 -7.38
C GLY A 167 -2.05 -33.40 -7.37
N VAL A 168 -2.69 -32.40 -7.98
CA VAL A 168 -2.17 -31.03 -8.03
C VAL A 168 -2.88 -30.19 -6.98
N VAL A 169 -2.11 -29.58 -6.07
CA VAL A 169 -2.61 -28.61 -5.09
C VAL A 169 -1.99 -27.26 -5.42
N THR A 170 -2.81 -26.33 -5.90
CA THR A 170 -2.37 -25.00 -6.31
C THR A 170 -3.49 -23.97 -6.13
N SER A 171 -3.16 -22.69 -6.21
CA SER A 171 -4.16 -21.62 -6.21
C SER A 171 -5.00 -21.62 -7.49
N VAL A 172 -6.23 -21.13 -7.39
CA VAL A 172 -7.13 -20.97 -8.54
C VAL A 172 -6.43 -20.17 -9.64
N ALA A 173 -6.46 -20.68 -10.88
CA ALA A 173 -5.83 -20.08 -12.07
C ALA A 173 -4.30 -19.92 -12.03
N SER A 174 -3.58 -20.73 -11.26
CA SER A 174 -2.11 -20.71 -11.30
C SER A 174 -1.57 -21.21 -12.66
N ALA A 175 -0.41 -20.68 -13.09
CA ALA A 175 0.31 -21.22 -14.24
C ALA A 175 0.63 -22.72 -14.08
N ALA A 176 0.91 -23.16 -12.85
CA ALA A 176 1.18 -24.57 -12.55
C ALA A 176 -0.03 -25.49 -12.78
N TRP A 177 -1.26 -24.99 -12.83
CA TRP A 177 -2.42 -25.80 -13.22
C TRP A 177 -2.42 -26.05 -14.72
N ALA A 178 -2.11 -25.03 -15.52
CA ALA A 178 -2.11 -25.10 -16.98
C ALA A 178 -1.09 -26.13 -17.53
N ASP A 179 -0.04 -26.46 -16.78
CA ASP A 179 0.93 -27.49 -17.17
C ASP A 179 0.39 -28.94 -17.02
N PHE A 180 -0.74 -29.14 -16.34
CA PHE A 180 -1.30 -30.46 -16.03
C PHE A 180 -2.63 -30.78 -16.73
N VAL A 181 -3.32 -29.78 -17.31
CA VAL A 181 -4.59 -29.95 -18.06
C VAL A 181 -4.42 -29.85 -19.56
#